data_AF-A0A962JZ35-F1
#
_entry.id   AF-A0A962JZ35-F1
#
_cell.length_a   1.000
_cell.length_b   1.000
_cell.length_c   1.000
_cell.angle_alpha   90.00
_cell.angle_beta   90.00
_cell.angle_gamma   90.00
#
_symmetry.space_group_name_H-M   'P 1'
#
loop_
_entity.id
_entity.type
_entity.pdbx_description
1 polymer ?
#
loop_
_entity_poly.entity_id
_entity_poly.type
_entity_poly.pdbx_seq_one_letter_code
_entity_poly.pdbx_strand_id
1 'polypeptide(L)'
;MLLLIIAIGLFSTAHSAVAPSAPWVGDTLTGAPCIGNPQGFGPYDYLQRNQLTYELNIVEQYHFNEVKQELDYTLRAWPNHHRALYAAVRRRIDTWDSNIPPKKTPAECYLQRAINFSPKDATARMLYAMLLHSTDHKEQALEQYRKALEAEPAHVQAQYNMGLLLVDMKEYEEANDIAKNLYSRGYPLPGLKNKLIKAKAWKGASKNSSTEKNTAE
;
A
#
# COMPACT_ATOMS: atom_id res chain seq x y z
N MET A 1 1.20 71.21 8.65
CA MET A 1 0.49 70.02 9.17
C MET A 1 -0.31 69.43 8.01
N LEU A 2 0.32 68.57 7.21
CA LEU A 2 -0.31 67.87 6.09
C LEU A 2 0.15 66.41 6.20
N LEU A 3 -0.76 65.51 6.58
CA LEU A 3 -0.50 64.07 6.65
C LEU A 3 -1.11 63.43 5.40
N LEU A 4 -0.25 62.98 4.49
CA LEU A 4 -0.62 62.13 3.36
C LEU A 4 -0.85 60.71 3.89
N ILE A 5 -2.09 60.23 3.87
CA ILE A 5 -2.41 58.83 4.17
C ILE A 5 -2.31 58.06 2.86
N ILE A 6 -1.23 57.31 2.68
CA ILE A 6 -1.08 56.34 1.59
C ILE A 6 -1.79 55.06 2.03
N ALA A 7 -2.97 54.81 1.48
CA ALA A 7 -3.65 53.53 1.61
C ALA A 7 -2.93 52.48 0.76
N ILE A 8 -2.02 51.72 1.38
CA ILE A 8 -1.43 50.53 0.77
C ILE A 8 -2.48 49.43 0.84
N GLY A 9 -3.23 49.25 -0.25
CA GLY A 9 -4.11 48.10 -0.42
C GLY A 9 -3.27 46.83 -0.45
N LEU A 10 -3.39 46.01 0.59
CA LEU A 10 -2.91 44.64 0.60
C LEU A 10 -3.78 43.83 -0.36
N PHE A 11 -3.41 43.80 -1.64
CA PHE A 11 -3.92 42.79 -2.57
C PHE A 11 -3.37 41.43 -2.13
N SER A 12 -4.16 40.70 -1.35
CA SER A 12 -3.97 39.27 -1.16
C SER A 12 -4.10 38.61 -2.53
N THR A 13 -2.97 38.20 -3.12
CA THR A 13 -2.97 37.33 -4.28
C THR A 13 -3.46 35.96 -3.85
N ALA A 14 -4.79 35.78 -3.86
CA ALA A 14 -5.40 34.48 -3.84
C ALA A 14 -4.86 33.71 -5.05
N HIS A 15 -3.83 32.90 -4.81
CA HIS A 15 -3.36 31.94 -5.79
C HIS A 15 -4.54 30.98 -6.01
N SER A 16 -5.21 31.10 -7.16
CA SER A 16 -6.09 30.05 -7.67
C SER A 16 -5.23 28.83 -8.01
N ALA A 17 -4.82 28.09 -6.98
CA ALA A 17 -4.24 26.78 -7.14
C ALA A 17 -5.34 25.88 -7.70
N VAL A 18 -5.16 25.39 -8.93
CA VAL A 18 -5.98 24.31 -9.47
C VAL A 18 -5.95 23.18 -8.45
N ALA A 19 -7.11 22.73 -8.00
CA ALA A 19 -7.19 21.62 -7.06
C ALA A 19 -6.43 20.41 -7.64
N PRO A 20 -5.60 19.71 -6.86
CA PRO A 20 -4.88 18.55 -7.35
C PRO A 20 -5.88 17.55 -7.95
N SER A 21 -5.54 16.93 -9.08
CA SER A 21 -6.42 15.94 -9.72
C SER A 21 -5.87 14.53 -9.54
N ALA A 22 -6.76 13.55 -9.44
CA ALA A 22 -6.41 12.14 -9.40
C ALA A 22 -7.18 11.42 -10.52
N PRO A 23 -6.68 11.42 -11.77
CA PRO A 23 -7.35 10.77 -12.89
C PRO A 23 -7.30 9.23 -12.76
N TRP A 24 -8.26 8.55 -13.38
CA TRP A 24 -8.19 7.11 -13.58
C TRP A 24 -7.09 6.79 -14.60
N VAL A 25 -6.24 5.82 -14.28
CA VAL A 25 -5.09 5.42 -15.11
C VAL A 25 -4.90 3.91 -15.09
N GLY A 26 -4.25 3.41 -16.13
CA GLY A 26 -3.89 2.01 -16.27
C GLY A 26 -5.06 1.12 -16.68
N ASP A 27 -4.85 -0.18 -16.53
CA ASP A 27 -5.76 -1.22 -16.99
C ASP A 27 -6.12 -2.18 -15.86
N THR A 28 -7.29 -2.77 -15.95
CA THR A 28 -7.70 -3.91 -15.13
C THR A 28 -6.75 -5.08 -15.35
N LEU A 29 -6.72 -6.03 -14.42
CA LEU A 29 -5.91 -7.24 -14.58
C LEU A 29 -6.40 -8.13 -15.75
N THR A 30 -7.57 -7.85 -16.31
CA THR A 30 -8.12 -8.50 -17.51
C THR A 30 -7.91 -7.67 -18.79
N GLY A 31 -7.17 -6.56 -18.73
CA GLY A 31 -6.76 -5.77 -19.90
C GLY A 31 -7.75 -4.69 -20.37
N ALA A 32 -8.88 -4.49 -19.68
CA ALA A 32 -9.78 -3.36 -19.96
C ALA A 32 -9.27 -2.06 -19.29
N PRO A 33 -9.47 -0.87 -19.88
CA PRO A 33 -9.07 0.39 -19.27
C PRO A 33 -9.73 0.63 -17.91
N CYS A 34 -8.96 1.18 -16.97
CA CYS A 34 -9.50 1.54 -15.67
C CYS A 34 -10.43 2.76 -15.76
N ILE A 35 -11.68 2.55 -15.38
CA ILE A 35 -12.72 3.57 -15.33
C ILE A 35 -13.42 3.57 -13.97
N GLY A 36 -13.90 4.74 -13.55
CA GLY A 36 -14.71 4.88 -12.36
C GLY A 36 -15.40 6.23 -12.31
N ASN A 37 -16.11 6.47 -11.22
CA ASN A 37 -16.84 7.72 -11.02
C ASN A 37 -15.88 8.93 -10.99
N PRO A 38 -16.34 10.12 -11.42
CA PRO A 38 -15.54 11.33 -11.38
C PRO A 38 -15.17 11.69 -9.94
N GLN A 39 -14.06 12.42 -9.80
CA GLN A 39 -13.61 12.97 -8.53
C GLN A 39 -14.74 13.72 -7.80
N GLY A 40 -14.88 13.45 -6.50
CA GLY A 40 -15.81 14.14 -5.61
C GLY A 40 -15.08 15.10 -4.67
N PHE A 41 -15.59 15.25 -3.45
CA PHE A 41 -14.93 15.95 -2.34
C PHE A 41 -13.47 15.45 -2.15
N GLY A 42 -12.46 16.22 -2.53
CA GLY A 42 -11.06 15.81 -2.60
C GLY A 42 -10.38 16.18 -3.93
N PRO A 43 -9.20 15.59 -4.25
CA PRO A 43 -8.54 14.49 -3.58
C PRO A 43 -7.65 14.99 -2.44
N TYR A 44 -7.58 14.18 -1.38
CA TYR A 44 -6.67 14.40 -0.25
C TYR A 44 -5.62 13.29 -0.21
N ASP A 45 -4.39 13.67 0.12
CA ASP A 45 -3.29 12.71 0.29
C ASP A 45 -3.32 12.13 1.70
N TYR A 46 -3.51 10.82 1.80
CA TYR A 46 -3.55 10.08 3.07
C TYR A 46 -2.24 10.15 3.87
N LEU A 47 -1.11 10.48 3.22
CA LEU A 47 0.14 10.77 3.91
C LEU A 47 0.07 12.08 4.71
N GLN A 48 -0.86 12.98 4.38
CA GLN A 48 -1.11 14.25 5.08
C GLN A 48 -2.30 14.17 6.05
N ARG A 49 -2.89 12.99 6.28
CA ARG A 49 -4.13 12.81 7.06
C ARG A 49 -4.14 13.47 8.44
N ASN A 50 -2.98 13.59 9.10
CA ASN A 50 -2.86 14.23 10.41
C ASN A 50 -3.11 15.76 10.37
N GLN A 51 -2.98 16.38 9.20
CA GLN A 51 -3.24 17.81 8.96
C GLN A 51 -4.64 18.05 8.39
N LEU A 52 -5.31 16.99 7.94
CA LEU A 52 -6.58 16.99 7.22
C LEU A 52 -7.64 16.20 8.02
N THR A 53 -7.71 16.47 9.32
CA THR A 53 -8.52 15.68 10.27
C THR A 53 -10.01 15.85 10.04
N TYR A 54 -10.46 17.03 9.58
CA TYR A 54 -11.86 17.27 9.23
C TYR A 54 -12.28 16.44 8.02
N GLU A 55 -11.49 16.50 6.95
CA GLU A 55 -11.70 15.76 5.71
C GLU A 55 -11.65 14.25 5.95
N LEU A 56 -10.75 13.81 6.82
CA LEU A 56 -10.58 12.40 7.18
C LEU A 56 -11.78 11.92 7.99
N ASN A 57 -12.25 12.73 8.93
CA ASN A 57 -13.42 12.42 9.76
C ASN A 57 -14.67 12.21 8.90
N ILE A 58 -14.89 13.04 7.88
CA ILE A 58 -16.02 12.88 6.95
C ILE A 58 -16.05 11.45 6.38
N VAL A 59 -14.91 10.96 5.87
CA VAL A 59 -14.88 9.62 5.29
C VAL A 59 -14.88 8.52 6.36
N GLU A 60 -14.07 8.60 7.41
CA GLU A 60 -13.92 7.51 8.37
C GLU A 60 -15.10 7.38 9.35
N GLN A 61 -15.85 8.45 9.63
CA GLN A 61 -17.03 8.36 10.50
C GLN A 61 -18.30 8.02 9.74
N TYR A 62 -18.51 8.60 8.55
CA TYR A 62 -19.82 8.52 7.85
C TYR A 62 -19.85 7.58 6.64
N HIS A 63 -18.69 7.20 6.11
CA HIS A 63 -18.60 6.42 4.87
C HIS A 63 -17.76 5.14 5.00
N PHE A 64 -16.76 5.11 5.87
CA PHE A 64 -15.83 3.99 6.02
C PHE A 64 -15.53 3.67 7.49
N ASN A 65 -16.54 3.09 8.14
CA ASN A 65 -16.49 2.63 9.53
C ASN A 65 -16.78 1.11 9.60
N GLU A 66 -16.93 0.59 10.83
CA GLU A 66 -17.18 -0.84 11.04
C GLU A 66 -18.49 -1.34 10.43
N VAL A 67 -19.51 -0.47 10.37
CA VAL A 67 -20.85 -0.79 9.86
C VAL A 67 -20.94 -0.58 8.35
N LYS A 68 -20.29 0.46 7.84
CA LYS A 68 -20.45 0.97 6.48
C LYS A 68 -19.10 1.07 5.79
N GLN A 69 -18.98 0.41 4.64
CA GLN A 69 -17.75 0.37 3.85
C GLN A 69 -17.99 0.93 2.44
N GLU A 70 -18.32 2.21 2.34
CA GLU A 70 -18.45 2.94 1.06
C GLU A 70 -17.09 3.27 0.46
N LEU A 71 -16.50 2.26 -0.16
CA LEU A 71 -15.19 2.34 -0.77
C LEU A 71 -15.09 3.37 -1.90
N ASP A 72 -16.08 3.42 -2.79
CA ASP A 72 -16.00 4.31 -3.95
C ASP A 72 -15.97 5.78 -3.53
N TYR A 73 -16.84 6.18 -2.59
CA TYR A 73 -16.83 7.53 -2.05
C TYR A 73 -15.50 7.85 -1.37
N THR A 74 -15.06 6.97 -0.47
CA THR A 74 -13.84 7.14 0.30
C THR A 74 -12.61 7.26 -0.60
N LEU A 75 -12.48 6.39 -1.60
CA LEU A 75 -11.33 6.35 -2.51
C LEU A 75 -11.39 7.42 -3.61
N ARG A 76 -12.55 8.01 -3.89
CA ARG A 76 -12.62 9.23 -4.71
C ARG A 76 -12.14 10.46 -3.96
N ALA A 77 -12.44 10.53 -2.66
CA ALA A 77 -12.01 11.60 -1.77
C ALA A 77 -10.54 11.48 -1.34
N TRP A 78 -10.10 10.26 -1.05
CA TRP A 78 -8.75 9.95 -0.59
C TRP A 78 -8.20 8.78 -1.42
N PRO A 79 -7.61 9.06 -2.61
CA PRO A 79 -7.18 8.01 -3.53
C PRO A 79 -6.26 6.97 -2.91
N ASN A 80 -5.37 7.40 -2.01
CA ASN A 80 -4.45 6.53 -1.28
C ASN A 80 -4.89 6.23 0.16
N HIS A 81 -6.19 6.22 0.47
CA HIS A 81 -6.67 5.83 1.80
C HIS A 81 -6.37 4.36 2.12
N HIS A 82 -5.38 4.10 2.99
CA HIS A 82 -4.82 2.75 3.19
C HIS A 82 -5.86 1.69 3.57
N ARG A 83 -6.73 1.98 4.55
CA ARG A 83 -7.75 1.03 5.02
C ARG A 83 -8.78 0.71 3.94
N ALA A 84 -9.23 1.71 3.19
CA ALA A 84 -10.19 1.53 2.10
C ALA A 84 -9.56 0.77 0.92
N LEU A 85 -8.32 1.09 0.54
CA LEU A 85 -7.58 0.32 -0.48
C LEU A 85 -7.43 -1.14 -0.07
N TYR A 86 -7.03 -1.42 1.17
CA TYR A 86 -6.90 -2.79 1.66
C TYR A 86 -8.23 -3.55 1.61
N ALA A 87 -9.34 -2.92 2.02
CA ALA A 87 -10.67 -3.53 1.93
C ALA A 87 -11.13 -3.75 0.47
N ALA A 88 -10.74 -2.88 -0.46
CA ALA A 88 -10.96 -3.10 -1.89
C ALA A 88 -10.17 -4.32 -2.39
N VAL A 89 -8.87 -4.40 -2.05
CA VAL A 89 -7.99 -5.51 -2.43
C VAL A 89 -8.50 -6.84 -1.90
N ARG A 90 -8.83 -6.93 -0.61
CA ARG A 90 -9.37 -8.17 -0.03
C ARG A 90 -10.59 -8.67 -0.77
N ARG A 91 -11.58 -7.79 -0.99
CA ARG A 91 -12.78 -8.17 -1.75
C ARG A 91 -12.43 -8.65 -3.15
N ARG A 92 -11.48 -8.00 -3.83
CA ARG A 92 -11.08 -8.42 -5.18
C ARG A 92 -10.44 -9.80 -5.18
N ILE A 93 -9.54 -10.07 -4.23
CA ILE A 93 -8.92 -11.39 -4.04
C ILE A 93 -10.00 -12.45 -3.78
N ASP A 94 -10.92 -12.18 -2.84
CA ASP A 94 -11.99 -13.13 -2.47
C ASP A 94 -12.90 -13.49 -3.65
N THR A 95 -13.04 -12.60 -4.64
CA THR A 95 -13.89 -12.81 -5.82
C THR A 95 -13.14 -13.18 -7.09
N TRP A 96 -11.80 -13.24 -7.07
CA TRP A 96 -10.97 -13.36 -8.28
C TRP A 96 -11.30 -14.62 -9.08
N ASP A 97 -11.28 -15.79 -8.42
CA ASP A 97 -11.51 -17.08 -9.08
C ASP A 97 -12.94 -17.29 -9.58
N SER A 98 -13.88 -16.47 -9.13
CA SER A 98 -15.28 -16.59 -9.55
C SER A 98 -15.51 -16.07 -10.97
N ASN A 99 -14.51 -15.43 -11.62
CA ASN A 99 -14.63 -14.76 -12.92
C ASN A 99 -15.85 -13.81 -13.01
N ILE A 100 -16.32 -13.32 -11.86
CA ILE A 100 -17.45 -12.42 -11.79
C ILE A 100 -16.93 -11.05 -12.19
N PRO A 101 -17.41 -10.47 -13.31
CA PRO A 101 -17.03 -9.12 -13.67
C PRO A 101 -17.44 -8.19 -12.51
N PRO A 102 -16.52 -7.33 -12.07
CA PRO A 102 -16.73 -6.55 -10.86
C PRO A 102 -17.86 -5.54 -11.12
N LYS A 103 -18.90 -5.58 -10.28
CA LYS A 103 -20.04 -4.65 -10.36
C LYS A 103 -19.65 -3.19 -10.06
N LYS A 104 -18.45 -2.98 -9.50
CA LYS A 104 -17.89 -1.69 -9.09
C LYS A 104 -16.49 -1.57 -9.67
N THR A 105 -15.90 -0.38 -9.58
CA THR A 105 -14.51 -0.18 -9.99
C THR A 105 -13.59 -1.21 -9.31
N PRO A 106 -12.76 -1.93 -10.09
CA PRO A 106 -11.79 -2.90 -9.58
C PRO A 106 -10.78 -2.34 -8.58
N ALA A 107 -10.27 -3.19 -7.69
CA ALA A 107 -9.25 -2.79 -6.72
C ALA A 107 -7.97 -2.31 -7.42
N GLU A 108 -7.53 -2.99 -8.48
CA GLU A 108 -6.35 -2.61 -9.27
C GLU A 108 -6.49 -1.21 -9.90
N CYS A 109 -7.71 -0.75 -10.19
CA CYS A 109 -7.95 0.59 -10.71
C CYS A 109 -7.83 1.65 -9.63
N TYR A 110 -8.36 1.40 -8.43
CA TYR A 110 -8.13 2.29 -7.29
C TYR A 110 -6.64 2.37 -6.93
N LEU A 111 -5.93 1.24 -6.97
CA LEU A 111 -4.50 1.16 -6.65
C LEU A 111 -3.64 1.92 -7.67
N GLN A 112 -3.86 1.73 -8.97
CA GLN A 112 -3.13 2.45 -10.01
C GLN A 112 -3.38 3.97 -9.93
N ARG A 113 -4.63 4.37 -9.68
CA ARG A 113 -4.99 5.77 -9.40
C ARG A 113 -4.29 6.32 -8.15
N ALA A 114 -4.24 5.55 -7.07
CA ALA A 114 -3.57 5.92 -5.82
C ALA A 114 -2.06 6.13 -6.02
N ILE A 115 -1.41 5.20 -6.73
CA ILE A 115 0.03 5.23 -7.02
C ILE A 115 0.38 6.41 -7.93
N ASN A 116 -0.47 6.72 -8.91
CA ASN A 116 -0.28 7.89 -9.76
C ASN A 116 -0.45 9.21 -8.98
N PHE A 117 -1.42 9.25 -8.07
CA PHE A 117 -1.70 10.43 -7.26
C PHE A 117 -0.64 10.69 -6.18
N SER A 118 -0.22 9.66 -5.43
CA SER A 118 0.81 9.75 -4.39
C SER A 118 1.91 8.71 -4.62
N PRO A 119 2.88 8.98 -5.54
CA PRO A 119 3.86 7.99 -5.98
C PRO A 119 4.87 7.56 -4.91
N LYS A 120 4.98 8.33 -3.82
CA LYS A 120 5.82 8.05 -2.64
C LYS A 120 5.12 7.21 -1.58
N ASP A 121 3.83 6.90 -1.76
CA ASP A 121 3.09 6.05 -0.84
C ASP A 121 3.47 4.57 -1.05
N ALA A 122 4.41 4.09 -0.22
CA ALA A 122 4.86 2.71 -0.25
C ALA A 122 3.72 1.71 0.08
N THR A 123 2.77 2.10 0.93
CA THR A 123 1.64 1.23 1.30
C THR A 123 0.71 1.00 0.11
N ALA A 124 0.41 2.01 -0.70
CA ALA A 124 -0.40 1.84 -1.92
C ALA A 124 0.27 0.86 -2.91
N ARG A 125 1.58 0.97 -3.12
CA ARG A 125 2.35 0.04 -3.97
C ARG A 125 2.37 -1.38 -3.41
N MET A 126 2.62 -1.53 -2.10
CA MET A 126 2.58 -2.82 -1.42
C MET A 126 1.21 -3.48 -1.56
N LEU A 127 0.11 -2.74 -1.42
CA LEU A 127 -1.24 -3.28 -1.58
C LEU A 127 -1.50 -3.72 -3.02
N TYR A 128 -0.94 -3.02 -4.02
CA TYR A 128 -1.04 -3.46 -5.41
C TYR A 128 -0.24 -4.74 -5.66
N ALA A 129 0.98 -4.80 -5.13
CA ALA A 129 1.81 -6.01 -5.18
C ALA A 129 1.12 -7.21 -4.52
N MET A 130 0.43 -6.99 -3.39
CA MET A 130 -0.33 -8.02 -2.69
C MET A 130 -1.51 -8.55 -3.53
N LEU A 131 -2.23 -7.65 -4.22
CA LEU A 131 -3.28 -8.03 -5.16
C LEU A 131 -2.69 -8.88 -6.29
N LEU A 132 -1.66 -8.37 -6.97
CA LEU A 132 -0.98 -9.04 -8.09
C LEU A 132 -0.47 -10.43 -7.71
N HIS A 133 0.18 -10.55 -6.54
CA HIS A 133 0.67 -11.84 -6.03
C HIS A 133 -0.47 -12.83 -5.82
N SER A 134 -1.57 -12.38 -5.21
CA SER A 134 -2.73 -13.23 -4.93
C SER A 134 -3.50 -13.64 -6.19
N THR A 135 -3.33 -12.90 -7.29
CA THR A 135 -3.96 -13.17 -8.59
C THR A 135 -2.96 -13.76 -9.60
N ASP A 136 -1.85 -14.34 -9.14
CA ASP A 136 -0.81 -15.04 -9.94
C ASP A 136 -0.03 -14.17 -10.95
N HIS A 137 0.00 -12.84 -10.76
CA HIS A 137 0.82 -11.91 -11.55
C HIS A 137 2.17 -11.64 -10.85
N LYS A 138 2.96 -12.69 -10.66
CA LYS A 138 4.14 -12.70 -9.76
C LYS A 138 5.22 -11.70 -10.12
N GLU A 139 5.58 -11.58 -11.39
CA GLU A 139 6.64 -10.69 -11.86
C GLU A 139 6.25 -9.21 -11.65
N GLN A 140 4.98 -8.88 -11.95
CA GLN A 140 4.44 -7.55 -11.70
C GLN A 140 4.37 -7.25 -10.20
N ALA A 141 3.99 -8.23 -9.38
CA ALA A 141 3.98 -8.10 -7.93
C ALA A 141 5.38 -7.79 -7.38
N LEU A 142 6.40 -8.51 -7.84
CA LEU A 142 7.79 -8.32 -7.42
C LEU A 142 8.27 -6.90 -7.74
N GLU A 143 7.96 -6.39 -8.93
CA GLU A 143 8.29 -5.03 -9.34
C GLU A 143 7.61 -3.98 -8.44
N GLN A 144 6.32 -4.16 -8.11
CA GLN A 144 5.62 -3.23 -7.23
C GLN A 144 6.15 -3.28 -5.79
N TYR A 145 6.55 -4.45 -5.28
CA TYR A 145 7.22 -4.54 -3.99
C TYR A 145 8.57 -3.82 -3.99
N ARG A 146 9.39 -3.99 -5.03
CA ARG A 146 10.66 -3.27 -5.17
C ARG A 146 10.45 -1.75 -5.16
N LYS A 147 9.50 -1.24 -5.94
CA LYS A 147 9.14 0.19 -5.93
C LYS A 147 8.59 0.68 -4.59
N ALA A 148 7.86 -0.14 -3.85
CA ALA A 148 7.44 0.20 -2.49
C ALA A 148 8.65 0.37 -1.57
N LEU A 149 9.65 -0.51 -1.68
CA LEU A 149 10.87 -0.48 -0.87
C LEU A 149 11.88 0.59 -1.32
N GLU A 150 11.84 1.02 -2.57
CA GLU A 150 12.56 2.21 -3.02
C GLU A 150 12.01 3.48 -2.36
N ALA A 151 10.68 3.58 -2.22
CA ALA A 151 10.02 4.70 -1.55
C ALA A 151 10.22 4.66 -0.02
N GLU A 152 10.13 3.48 0.58
CA GLU A 152 10.33 3.27 2.01
C GLU A 152 11.13 1.98 2.30
N PRO A 153 12.47 2.06 2.37
CA PRO A 153 13.33 0.88 2.55
C PRO A 153 13.08 0.08 3.83
N ALA A 154 12.51 0.73 4.86
CA ALA A 154 12.22 0.12 6.15
C ALA A 154 10.80 -0.48 6.23
N HIS A 155 10.00 -0.45 5.16
CA HIS A 155 8.59 -0.86 5.17
C HIS A 155 8.44 -2.38 5.40
N VAL A 156 8.32 -2.77 6.68
CA VAL A 156 8.34 -4.16 7.16
C VAL A 156 7.37 -5.07 6.43
N GLN A 157 6.12 -4.61 6.21
CA GLN A 157 5.08 -5.41 5.56
C GLN A 157 5.39 -5.69 4.08
N ALA A 158 6.02 -4.74 3.37
CA ALA A 158 6.38 -4.90 1.97
C ALA A 158 7.56 -5.87 1.83
N GLN A 159 8.55 -5.77 2.71
CA GLN A 159 9.66 -6.72 2.78
C GLN A 159 9.15 -8.13 3.09
N TYR A 160 8.29 -8.27 4.10
CA TYR A 160 7.73 -9.57 4.46
C TYR A 160 6.96 -10.21 3.30
N ASN A 161 6.03 -9.47 2.69
CA ASN A 161 5.21 -10.00 1.61
C ASN A 161 6.03 -10.28 0.34
N MET A 162 7.03 -9.45 0.02
CA MET A 162 8.01 -9.75 -1.04
C MET A 162 8.78 -11.03 -0.75
N GLY A 163 9.20 -11.24 0.51
CA GLY A 163 9.82 -12.50 0.93
C GLY A 163 8.92 -13.71 0.71
N LEU A 164 7.62 -13.60 1.00
CA LEU A 164 6.65 -14.68 0.73
C LEU A 164 6.52 -14.96 -0.77
N LEU A 165 6.42 -13.91 -1.59
CA LEU A 165 6.38 -14.01 -3.05
C LEU A 165 7.64 -14.69 -3.60
N LEU A 166 8.82 -14.31 -3.13
CA LEU A 166 10.09 -14.91 -3.55
C LEU A 166 10.15 -16.41 -3.22
N VAL A 167 9.60 -16.84 -2.08
CA VAL A 167 9.46 -18.28 -1.81
C VAL A 167 8.53 -18.96 -2.81
N ASP A 168 7.41 -18.33 -3.17
CA ASP A 168 6.46 -18.87 -4.15
C ASP A 168 7.04 -18.87 -5.59
N MET A 169 8.02 -18.01 -5.86
CA MET A 169 8.83 -17.97 -7.09
C MET A 169 10.06 -18.89 -7.03
N LYS A 170 10.33 -19.54 -5.89
CA LYS A 170 11.52 -20.37 -5.62
C LYS A 170 12.85 -19.61 -5.58
N GLU A 171 12.80 -18.29 -5.44
CA GLU A 171 13.95 -17.40 -5.25
C GLU A 171 14.38 -17.38 -3.78
N TYR A 172 14.83 -18.53 -3.30
CA TYR A 172 15.03 -18.74 -1.87
C TYR A 172 16.19 -17.93 -1.28
N GLU A 173 17.19 -17.57 -2.07
CA GLU A 173 18.34 -16.80 -1.56
C GLU A 173 17.90 -15.41 -1.13
N GLU A 174 17.27 -14.66 -2.02
CA GLU A 174 16.75 -13.32 -1.75
C GLU A 174 15.70 -13.35 -0.62
N ALA A 175 14.85 -14.39 -0.58
CA ALA A 175 13.89 -14.59 0.51
C ALA A 175 14.57 -14.79 1.89
N ASN A 176 15.69 -15.51 1.94
CA ASN A 176 16.47 -15.68 3.18
C ASN A 176 17.12 -14.37 3.60
N ASP A 177 17.63 -13.58 2.67
CA ASP A 177 18.28 -12.30 2.98
C ASP A 177 17.27 -11.29 3.54
N ILE A 178 16.06 -11.25 2.95
CA ILE A 178 14.92 -10.51 3.51
C ILE A 178 14.61 -10.99 4.93
N ALA A 179 14.51 -12.31 5.15
CA ALA A 179 14.19 -12.85 6.46
C ALA A 179 15.26 -12.49 7.50
N LYS A 180 16.55 -12.63 7.17
CA LYS A 180 17.67 -12.24 8.05
C LYS A 180 17.64 -10.74 8.37
N ASN A 181 17.38 -9.89 7.38
CA ASN A 181 17.28 -8.44 7.57
C ASN A 181 16.11 -8.04 8.48
N LEU A 182 14.96 -8.69 8.34
CA LEU A 182 13.81 -8.46 9.22
C LEU A 182 14.10 -8.91 10.66
N TYR A 183 14.76 -10.06 10.80
CA TYR A 183 15.06 -10.64 12.12
C TYR A 183 16.11 -9.83 12.86
N SER A 184 17.15 -9.31 12.18
CA SER A 184 18.16 -8.45 12.79
C SER A 184 17.59 -7.11 13.30
N ARG A 185 16.46 -6.67 12.72
CA ARG A 185 15.73 -5.47 13.15
C ARG A 185 14.60 -5.77 14.16
N GLY A 186 14.51 -7.00 14.68
CA GLY A 186 13.52 -7.35 15.70
C GLY A 186 12.12 -7.65 15.15
N TYR A 187 11.99 -7.96 13.86
CA TYR A 187 10.75 -8.41 13.24
C TYR A 187 10.82 -9.91 12.90
N PRO A 188 10.76 -10.81 13.91
CA PRO A 188 10.69 -12.24 13.65
C PRO A 188 9.35 -12.57 13.00
N LEU A 189 9.40 -13.14 11.80
CA LEU A 189 8.23 -13.44 10.99
C LEU A 189 8.17 -14.97 10.77
N PRO A 190 7.45 -15.70 11.62
CA PRO A 190 7.44 -17.16 11.60
C PRO A 190 6.90 -17.72 10.29
N GLY A 191 5.94 -17.06 9.66
CA GLY A 191 5.33 -17.52 8.40
C GLY A 191 6.35 -17.68 7.27
N LEU A 192 7.19 -16.67 7.04
CA LEU A 192 8.24 -16.70 6.02
C LEU A 192 9.29 -17.78 6.32
N LYS A 193 9.76 -17.86 7.57
CA LYS A 193 10.70 -18.90 8.00
C LYS A 193 10.10 -20.30 7.85
N ASN A 194 8.84 -20.50 8.22
CA ASN A 194 8.16 -21.79 8.09
C ASN A 194 8.05 -22.20 6.62
N LYS A 195 7.73 -21.27 5.71
CA LYS A 195 7.74 -21.54 4.27
C LYS A 195 9.14 -21.92 3.76
N LEU A 196 10.19 -21.21 4.18
CA LEU A 196 11.58 -21.53 3.83
C LEU A 196 12.04 -22.89 4.38
N ILE A 197 11.67 -23.23 5.62
CA ILE A 197 11.94 -24.55 6.21
C ILE A 197 11.21 -25.64 5.44
N LYS A 198 9.93 -25.44 5.11
CA LYS A 198 9.14 -26.38 4.30
C LYS A 198 9.77 -26.60 2.92
N ALA A 199 10.35 -25.56 2.34
CA ALA A 199 11.10 -25.61 1.10
C ALA A 199 12.54 -26.16 1.24
N LYS A 200 12.96 -26.57 2.45
CA LYS A 200 14.34 -27.01 2.78
C LYS A 200 15.42 -25.97 2.44
N ALA A 201 15.06 -24.69 2.47
CA ALA A 201 15.90 -23.60 2.01
C ALA A 201 16.26 -22.58 3.10
N TRP A 202 15.83 -22.79 4.36
CA TRP A 202 16.16 -21.87 5.45
C TRP A 202 17.67 -21.84 5.76
N LYS A 203 18.28 -20.65 5.72
CA LYS A 203 19.72 -20.40 5.94
C LYS A 203 20.04 -19.55 7.18
N GLY A 204 19.10 -19.40 8.12
CA GLY A 204 19.37 -18.72 9.39
C GLY A 204 19.99 -19.67 10.42
N ALA A 205 20.76 -19.14 11.37
CA ALA A 205 21.41 -19.94 12.42
C ALA A 205 20.40 -20.91 13.06
N SER A 206 20.60 -22.21 12.84
CA SER A 206 19.89 -23.24 13.60
C SER A 206 20.34 -23.07 15.05
N LYS A 207 19.41 -22.83 15.98
CA LYS A 207 19.70 -23.10 17.39
C LYS A 207 19.93 -24.61 17.51
N ASN A 208 21.17 -25.04 17.27
CA ASN A 208 21.75 -26.35 17.57
C ASN A 208 23.27 -26.21 17.48
N SER A 209 23.85 -25.43 18.39
CA SER A 209 25.23 -25.64 18.85
C SER A 209 25.38 -25.01 20.23
N SER A 210 25.89 -25.78 21.19
CA SER A 210 26.26 -25.43 22.56
C SER A 210 25.15 -25.30 23.62
N THR A 211 24.61 -26.43 24.09
CA THR A 211 24.25 -26.61 25.53
C THR A 211 24.16 -28.09 25.95
N GLU A 212 24.98 -28.96 25.36
CA GLU A 212 25.24 -30.29 25.92
C GLU A 212 26.74 -30.56 25.82
N LYS A 213 27.50 -29.98 26.75
CA LYS A 213 28.77 -30.52 27.23
C LYS A 213 29.11 -29.81 28.54
N ASN A 214 29.34 -30.64 29.56
CA ASN A 214 29.97 -30.36 30.85
C ASN A 214 29.07 -29.88 31.99
N THR A 215 28.43 -30.85 32.64
CA THR A 215 28.57 -31.03 34.10
C THR A 215 28.77 -32.51 34.39
N ALA A 216 30.02 -32.95 34.26
CA ALA A 216 30.56 -34.11 34.95
C ALA A 216 31.84 -33.62 35.62
N GLU A 217 31.71 -33.20 36.87
CA GLU A 217 32.67 -33.34 37.97
C GLU A 217 31.97 -32.95 39.28
#